data_AF-A0A5C7SMX6-F1
#
_entry.id   AF-A0A5C7SMX6-F1
#
_cell.length_a   1.000
_cell.length_b   1.000
_cell.length_c   1.000
_cell.angle_alpha   90.00
_cell.angle_beta   90.00
_cell.angle_gamma   90.00
#
_symmetry.space_group_name_H-M   'P 1'
#
loop_
_entity.id
_entity.type
_entity.pdbx_description
1 polymer ?
#
loop_
_entity_poly.entity_id
_entity_poly.type
_entity_poly.pdbx_seq_one_letter_code
_entity_poly.pdbx_strand_id
1 'polypeptide(L)' 'MREPLCKRCKDRGVITAATVAHHIKAHKGDAELFFDPNNLASSCADCHDIDEQRIERGGKARQAVAPDGWPIEAASLEK' A
#
# COMPACT_ATOMS: atom_id res chain seq x y z
N MET A 1 0.47 11.42 -5.39
CA MET A 1 0.07 10.36 -6.35
C MET A 1 0.99 10.47 -7.56
N ARG A 2 2.00 9.59 -7.70
CA ARG A 2 2.98 9.68 -8.80
C ARG A 2 2.82 8.58 -9.84
N GLU A 3 2.09 7.52 -9.50
CA GLU A 3 1.79 6.39 -10.39
C GLU A 3 0.28 6.12 -10.43
N PRO A 4 -0.26 5.62 -11.56
CA PRO A 4 -1.69 5.35 -11.72
C PRO A 4 -2.15 4.07 -11.00
N LEU A 5 -1.23 3.22 -10.56
CA LEU A 5 -1.53 1.93 -9.93
C LEU A 5 -1.34 1.98 -8.42
N CYS A 6 -2.09 1.12 -7.71
CA CYS A 6 -1.88 0.88 -6.29
C CYS A 6 -0.52 0.21 -6.08
N LYS A 7 0.34 0.82 -5.26
CA LYS A 7 1.69 0.32 -4.97
C LYS A 7 1.67 -1.11 -4.45
N ARG A 8 0.81 -1.40 -3.46
CA ARG A 8 0.74 -2.72 -2.82
C ARG A 8 0.17 -3.81 -3.74
N CYS A 9 -0.84 -3.48 -4.54
CA CYS A 9 -1.33 -4.42 -5.56
C CYS A 9 -0.25 -4.70 -6.62
N LYS A 10 0.44 -3.66 -7.10
CA LYS A 10 1.53 -3.78 -8.07
C LYS A 10 2.66 -4.68 -7.55
N ASP A 11 3.06 -4.52 -6.28
CA ASP A 11 4.05 -5.39 -5.65
C ASP A 11 3.57 -6.85 -5.62
N ARG A 12 2.27 -7.09 -5.38
CA ARG A 12 1.65 -8.43 -5.44
C ARG A 12 1.44 -8.96 -6.87
N GLY A 13 1.87 -8.24 -7.91
CA GLY A 13 1.62 -8.61 -9.32
C GLY A 13 0.18 -8.39 -9.78
N VAL A 14 -0.62 -7.62 -9.03
CA VAL A 14 -2.02 -7.33 -9.33
C VAL A 14 -2.15 -5.91 -9.92
N ILE A 15 -2.77 -5.80 -11.08
CA ILE A 15 -3.07 -4.50 -11.70
C ILE A 15 -4.34 -3.94 -11.07
N THR A 16 -4.20 -2.87 -10.29
CA THR A 16 -5.33 -2.16 -9.69
C THR A 16 -5.08 -0.66 -9.77
N ALA A 17 -6.05 0.10 -10.28
CA ALA A 17 -5.97 1.55 -10.31
C ALA A 17 -5.89 2.10 -8.88
N ALA A 18 -5.02 3.09 -8.67
CA ALA A 18 -5.02 3.84 -7.44
C ALA A 18 -6.14 4.88 -7.47
N THR A 19 -6.90 4.97 -6.38
CA THR A 19 -8.06 5.85 -6.23
C THR A 19 -7.92 6.83 -5.08
N VAL A 20 -6.94 6.60 -4.20
CA VAL A 20 -6.66 7.44 -3.02
C VAL A 20 -5.15 7.58 -2.81
N ALA A 21 -4.75 8.67 -2.15
CA ALA A 21 -3.38 8.88 -1.70
C ALA A 21 -3.23 8.43 -0.24
N HIS A 22 -2.22 7.62 0.05
CA HIS A 22 -1.89 7.15 1.39
C HIS A 22 -0.65 7.87 1.93
N HIS A 23 -0.67 8.33 3.18
CA HIS A 23 0.51 8.85 3.87
C HIS A 23 1.38 7.71 4.40
N ILE A 24 2.58 7.53 3.84
CA ILE A 24 3.53 6.46 4.23
C ILE A 24 3.90 6.55 5.71
N LYS A 25 4.14 7.77 6.20
CA LYS A 25 4.27 8.13 7.60
C LYS A 25 3.01 8.88 8.01
N ALA A 26 2.31 8.35 9.01
CA ALA A 26 1.16 9.03 9.60
C ALA A 26 1.53 10.44 10.05
N HIS A 27 0.81 11.43 9.51
CA HIS A 27 1.12 12.85 9.72
C HIS A 27 0.80 13.33 11.15
N LYS A 28 -0.19 12.73 11.83
CA LYS A 28 -0.56 13.08 13.23
C LYS A 28 -0.78 14.58 13.48
N GLY A 29 -1.31 15.28 12.48
CA GLY A 29 -1.53 16.74 12.51
C GLY A 29 -0.36 17.59 12.04
N ASP A 30 0.79 16.99 11.73
CA ASP A 30 1.92 17.69 11.10
C ASP A 30 1.59 18.03 9.63
N ALA A 31 1.53 19.33 9.33
CA ALA A 31 1.21 19.82 7.99
C ALA A 31 2.35 19.53 6.98
N GLU A 32 3.61 19.56 7.40
CA GLU A 32 4.74 19.27 6.51
C GLU A 32 4.66 17.82 6.03
N LEU A 33 4.40 16.89 6.95
CA LEU A 33 4.18 15.48 6.59
C LEU A 33 2.89 15.26 5.78
N PHE A 34 1.85 16.05 6.03
CA PHE A 34 0.58 15.91 5.31
C PHE A 34 0.72 16.28 3.83
N PHE A 35 1.48 17.33 3.53
CA PHE A 35 1.68 17.84 2.17
C PHE A 35 2.96 17.36 1.49
N ASP A 36 3.86 16.65 2.20
CA ASP A 36 5.10 16.13 1.61
C ASP A 36 4.80 15.15 0.46
N PRO A 37 5.16 15.49 -0.79
CA PRO A 37 4.91 14.63 -1.94
C PRO A 37 5.74 13.33 -1.90
N ASN A 38 6.78 13.24 -1.07
CA ASN A 38 7.54 12.01 -0.84
C ASN A 38 6.90 11.12 0.24
N ASN A 39 6.00 11.67 1.04
CA ASN A 39 5.23 10.93 2.05
C ASN A 39 3.93 10.35 1.47
N LEU A 40 3.61 10.57 0.19
CA LEU A 40 2.37 10.10 -0.44
C LEU A 40 2.59 8.90 -1.37
N ALA A 41 1.91 7.79 -1.10
CA ALA A 41 1.86 6.60 -1.96
C ALA A 41 0.51 6.53 -2.71
N SER A 42 0.53 6.00 -3.93
CA SER A 42 -0.67 5.70 -4.71
C SER A 42 -1.32 4.40 -4.19
N SER A 43 -2.59 4.44 -3.76
CA SER A 43 -3.29 3.27 -3.23
C SER A 43 -4.71 3.12 -3.79
N CYS A 44 -5.21 1.90 -3.86
CA CYS A 44 -6.66 1.66 -4.00
C CYS A 44 -7.34 1.80 -2.63
N ALA A 45 -8.65 2.01 -2.62
CA ALA A 45 -9.43 2.13 -1.39
C ALA A 45 -9.30 0.87 -0.50
N ASP A 46 -9.38 -0.33 -1.07
CA ASP A 46 -9.30 -1.60 -0.32
C ASP A 46 -7.97 -1.77 0.43
N CYS A 47 -6.82 -1.50 -0.22
CA CYS A 47 -5.53 -1.56 0.46
C CYS A 47 -5.37 -0.44 1.49
N HIS A 48 -5.85 0.77 1.18
CA HIS A 48 -5.78 1.91 2.10
C HIS A 48 -6.57 1.66 3.39
N ASP A 49 -7.81 1.22 3.26
CA ASP A 49 -8.75 1.11 4.39
C ASP A 49 -8.49 -0.14 5.24
N ILE A 50 -7.85 -1.17 4.67
CA ILE A 50 -7.61 -2.45 5.36
C ILE A 50 -6.12 -2.68 5.63
N ASP A 51 -5.28 -2.76 4.60
CA ASP A 51 -3.90 -3.19 4.76
C ASP A 51 -3.07 -2.12 5.48
N GLU A 52 -3.18 -0.86 5.07
CA GLU A 52 -2.43 0.23 5.69
C GLU A 52 -2.93 0.53 7.10
N GLN A 53 -4.26 0.55 7.32
CA GLN A 53 -4.84 0.70 8.66
C GLN A 53 -4.38 -0.40 9.64
N ARG A 54 -4.20 -1.64 9.17
CA ARG A 54 -3.63 -2.71 10.00
C ARG A 54 -2.17 -2.45 10.34
N ILE A 55 -1.37 -2.00 9.38
CA ILE A 55 0.04 -1.67 9.58
C ILE A 55 0.21 -0.51 10.57
N GLU A 56 -0.58 0.55 10.43
CA GLU A 56 -0.57 1.70 11.34
C GLU A 56 -0.87 1.31 12.79
N ARG A 57 -1.72 0.29 12.99
CA ARG A 57 -2.05 -0.28 14.31
C ARG A 57 -1.02 -1.30 14.81
N GLY A 58 0.12 -1.45 14.14
CA GLY A 58 1.19 -2.38 14.51
C GLY A 58 0.99 -3.81 14.00
N GLY A 59 0.01 -4.04 13.13
CA GLY A 59 -0.24 -5.32 12.48
C GLY A 59 0.56 -5.51 11.19
N LYS A 60 0.17 -6.53 10.42
CA LYS A 60 0.69 -6.80 9.07
C LYS A 60 -0.44 -6.66 8.04
N ALA A 61 -0.09 -6.33 6.80
CA ALA A 61 -1.02 -6.41 5.68
C ALA A 61 -1.59 -7.85 5.53
N ARG A 62 -2.70 -7.99 4.82
CA ARG A 62 -3.24 -9.32 4.47
C ARG A 62 -2.21 -10.09 3.63
N GLN A 63 -2.09 -11.39 3.92
CA GLN A 63 -1.32 -12.33 3.11
C GLN A 63 -1.91 -12.35 1.70
N ALA A 64 -1.09 -12.03 0.71
CA ALA A 64 -1.51 -12.18 -0.67
C ALA A 64 -1.40 -13.65 -1.07
N VAL A 65 -2.31 -14.10 -1.93
CA VAL A 65 -2.36 -15.47 -2.44
C VAL A 65 -2.22 -15.39 -3.96
N ALA A 66 -1.33 -16.18 -4.52
CA ALA A 66 -1.11 -16.21 -5.96
C ALA A 66 -2.23 -17.01 -6.66
N PRO A 67 -2.33 -16.95 -8.01
CA PRO A 67 -3.37 -17.67 -8.74
C PRO A 67 -3.37 -19.19 -8.57
N ASP A 68 -2.23 -19.76 -8.14
CA ASP A 68 -2.09 -21.20 -7.83
C ASP A 68 -2.61 -21.58 -6.42
N GLY A 69 -3.07 -20.60 -5.65
CA GLY A 69 -3.60 -20.80 -4.30
C GLY A 69 -2.55 -20.77 -3.19
N TRP A 70 -1.26 -20.58 -3.52
CA TRP A 70 -0.19 -20.50 -2.53
C TRP A 70 0.07 -19.05 -2.07
N PRO A 71 0.55 -18.85 -0.82
CA PRO A 71 0.94 -17.53 -0.34
C PRO A 71 2.04 -16.91 -1.20
N ILE A 72 1.92 -15.62 -1.51
CA ILE A 72 3.03 -14.84 -2.07
C ILE A 72 4.02 -14.56 -0.94
N GLU A 73 5.20 -15.17 -1.01
CA GLU A 73 6.27 -14.97 -0.05
C GLU A 73 6.80 -13.53 -0.08
N ALA A 74 7.15 -12.99 1.09
CA ALA A 74 7.65 -11.62 1.21
C ALA A 74 8.97 -11.36 0.45
N ALA A 75 9.73 -12.42 0.16
CA ALA A 75 11.01 -12.37 -0.55
C ALA A 75 10.87 -12.42 -2.09
N SER A 76 9.67 -12.63 -2.63
CA SER A 76 9.45 -12.76 -4.08
C SER A 76 9.33 -11.42 -4.82
N LEU A 77 9.55 -10.30 -4.12
CA LEU A 77 9.48 -8.93 -4.66
C LEU A 77 10.81 -8.42 -5.22
N GLU A 78 11.87 -9.24 -5.17
CA GLU A 78 13.21 -8.93 -5.68
C GLU A 78 13.60 -9.88 -6.82
N LYS A 79 12.90 -9.81 -7.94
CA LYS A 79 13.42 -10.23 -9.25
C LYS A 79 12.95 -9.30 -10.36
#